data_AF-A0A7Y2K790-F1
#
_entry.id   AF-A0A7Y2K790-F1
#
_cell.length_a   1.000
_cell.length_b   1.000
_cell.length_c   1.000
_cell.angle_alpha   90.00
_cell.angle_beta   90.00
_cell.angle_gamma   90.00
#
_symmetry.space_group_name_H-M   'P 1'
#
loop_
_entity.id
_entity.type
_entity.pdbx_description
1 polymer ?
#
loop_
_entity_poly.entity_id
_entity_poly.type
_entity_poly.pdbx_seq_one_letter_code
_entity_poly.pdbx_strand_id
1 'polypeptide(L)'
;MLTKLFFNINKTLLITFLLVIVSSAFSQVVYEPLHRDVYNFLSRLSQRSVIDFHDEIRPLARKYIAEKLLEAENNLNQLTKLEKEELKFFKKDFHHEIWLNNDGEKQIEHMEFFSNDPAGRWRFFSYGSDAFKVNLSLILGAEIGSLDEEKRTHFWNGFYTYGYITDVLGVSFDFRDNAENGTTIDKDKRFSPVTGVNERSNHTIVNYSIDKIEYSEAKGIIATDWDWGTVAVGKDFLEWGYGENGLMVISQKPPSYPFIRLDVYPVEWLSFNYFHGWLASDVFDSTDIYYSTTGNQRFSFRDKFIASHTLTLRPLKGLDVSLGESIVYSDKLEVLYLFPLTFFRLADHYLSRQQNSAGNNAQFFASISSRGHLKNTHLYGTLFIDEITLNGLFDSQSQRNQIGFTLGSSITDLLIDNLTVKLEYSKIYPYAYDHFISTTTYESASYVLGHWMGNNADQVYASLKYRIIRGLEAKVWTRFVRQGEKGDPDGQYEQP
;
A
#
# COMPACT_ATOMS: atom_id res chain seq x y z
N MET A 1 53.59 10.80 20.84
CA MET A 1 52.45 11.27 21.65
C MET A 1 51.83 12.50 20.99
N LEU A 2 51.28 12.37 19.77
CA LEU A 2 50.60 13.47 19.07
C LEU A 2 49.74 13.02 17.86
N THR A 3 49.25 11.77 17.86
CA THR A 3 48.47 11.19 16.73
C THR A 3 47.22 10.42 17.18
N LYS A 4 46.66 10.75 18.35
CA LYS A 4 45.43 10.11 18.87
C LYS A 4 44.31 11.08 19.27
N LEU A 5 44.42 12.38 18.93
CA LEU A 5 43.46 13.38 19.41
C LEU A 5 42.35 13.79 18.42
N PHE A 6 42.29 13.23 17.20
CA PHE A 6 41.36 13.70 16.16
C PHE A 6 40.24 12.73 15.76
N PHE A 7 40.04 11.61 16.47
CA PHE A 7 39.05 10.60 16.09
C PHE A 7 38.01 10.26 17.18
N ASN A 8 37.66 11.22 18.02
CA ASN A 8 36.51 11.12 18.93
C ASN A 8 35.56 12.31 18.71
N ILE A 9 35.05 12.45 17.49
CA ILE A 9 33.75 13.12 17.32
C ILE A 9 32.74 12.13 17.91
N ASN A 10 32.27 12.44 19.12
CA ASN A 10 31.24 11.68 19.82
C ASN A 10 30.11 11.39 18.84
N LYS A 11 29.75 10.12 18.64
CA LYS A 11 28.56 9.74 17.84
C LYS A 11 27.32 10.51 18.31
N THR A 12 27.26 10.84 19.60
CA THR A 12 26.28 11.72 20.22
C THR A 12 26.29 13.14 19.65
N LEU A 13 27.44 13.75 19.41
CA LEU A 13 27.57 15.10 18.84
C LEU A 13 27.14 15.13 17.37
N LEU A 14 27.42 14.07 16.60
CA LEU A 14 26.92 13.94 15.22
C LEU A 14 25.40 13.76 15.18
N ILE A 15 24.83 12.95 16.08
CA ILE A 15 23.37 12.78 16.23
C ILE A 15 22.71 14.09 16.69
N THR A 16 23.34 14.80 17.62
CA THR A 16 22.84 16.11 18.10
C THR A 16 22.94 17.17 17.01
N PHE A 17 24.00 17.15 16.19
CA PHE A 17 24.17 18.07 15.07
C PHE A 17 23.20 17.77 13.91
N LEU A 18 22.92 16.48 13.63
CA LEU A 18 21.85 16.10 12.70
C LEU A 18 20.46 16.51 13.21
N LEU A 19 20.18 16.38 14.51
CA LEU A 19 18.91 16.82 15.11
C LEU A 19 18.73 18.35 15.10
N VAL A 20 19.82 19.12 15.16
CA VAL A 20 19.75 20.60 15.21
C VAL A 20 19.65 21.23 13.81
N ILE A 21 20.12 20.58 12.74
CA ILE A 21 19.93 21.06 11.36
C ILE A 21 18.50 20.76 10.85
N VAL A 22 17.79 19.85 11.50
CA VAL A 22 16.42 19.41 11.16
C VAL A 22 15.33 20.39 11.65
N SER A 23 15.65 21.43 12.42
CA SER A 23 14.59 22.23 13.06
C SER A 23 13.97 23.34 12.20
N SER A 24 14.38 23.54 10.93
CA SER A 24 13.93 24.70 10.13
C SER A 24 13.36 24.34 8.75
N ALA A 25 13.38 23.07 8.36
CA ALA A 25 12.98 22.62 7.02
C ALA A 25 11.92 21.53 7.04
N PHE A 26 11.46 21.13 8.23
CA PHE A 26 10.53 20.03 8.40
C PHE A 26 9.13 20.56 8.67
N SER A 27 8.17 19.96 7.98
CA SER A 27 6.73 20.15 8.05
C SER A 27 6.10 18.87 8.65
N GLN A 28 4.82 18.95 9.02
CA GLN A 28 4.04 17.83 9.52
C GLN A 28 3.25 17.13 8.39
N VAL A 29 3.29 15.79 8.35
CA VAL A 29 2.54 15.01 7.35
C VAL A 29 1.83 13.80 7.96
N VAL A 30 0.57 13.64 7.61
CA VAL A 30 -0.24 12.44 7.90
C VAL A 30 -0.61 11.78 6.58
N TYR A 31 -0.59 10.45 6.55
CA TYR A 31 -1.01 9.67 5.39
C TYR A 31 -2.50 9.29 5.49
N GLU A 32 -3.21 9.34 4.35
CA GLU A 32 -4.63 9.01 4.29
C GLU A 32 -4.83 7.48 4.12
N PRO A 33 -5.64 6.83 4.97
CA PRO A 33 -5.90 5.40 4.85
C PRO A 33 -6.47 4.97 3.48
N LEU A 34 -5.99 3.85 2.94
CA LEU A 34 -6.32 3.39 1.57
C LEU A 34 -7.80 3.13 1.29
N HIS A 35 -8.60 2.85 2.32
CA HIS A 35 -10.04 2.56 2.20
C HIS A 35 -10.93 3.81 2.07
N ARG A 36 -10.34 5.00 1.88
CA ARG A 36 -11.06 6.28 1.85
C ARG A 36 -11.47 6.67 0.44
N ASP A 37 -12.72 7.13 0.28
CA ASP A 37 -13.29 7.43 -1.04
C ASP A 37 -12.66 8.61 -1.78
N VAL A 38 -11.87 9.44 -1.09
CA VAL A 38 -11.20 10.61 -1.71
C VAL A 38 -10.25 10.20 -2.83
N TYR A 39 -9.60 9.02 -2.72
CA TYR A 39 -8.75 8.48 -3.78
C TYR A 39 -9.56 8.25 -5.07
N ASN A 40 -10.73 7.62 -4.96
CA ASN A 40 -11.61 7.36 -6.09
C ASN A 40 -12.13 8.66 -6.73
N PHE A 41 -12.42 9.66 -5.91
CA PHE A 41 -12.86 10.98 -6.37
C PHE A 41 -11.76 11.71 -7.16
N LEU A 42 -10.56 11.84 -6.60
CA LEU A 42 -9.45 12.54 -7.26
C LEU A 42 -8.96 11.80 -8.50
N SER A 43 -8.89 10.46 -8.45
CA SER A 43 -8.55 9.63 -9.61
C SER A 43 -9.51 9.87 -10.78
N ARG A 44 -10.83 9.96 -10.51
CA ARG A 44 -11.83 10.33 -11.53
C ARG A 44 -11.62 11.74 -12.08
N LEU A 45 -11.35 12.73 -11.24
CA LEU A 45 -11.10 14.09 -11.71
C LEU A 45 -9.85 14.16 -12.60
N SER A 46 -8.80 13.41 -12.25
CA SER A 46 -7.59 13.32 -13.06
C SER A 46 -7.81 12.60 -14.38
N GLN A 47 -8.60 11.52 -14.39
CA GLN A 47 -9.06 10.84 -15.60
C GLN A 47 -9.83 11.77 -16.56
N ARG A 48 -10.54 12.77 -16.01
CA ARG A 48 -11.23 13.82 -16.77
C ARG A 48 -10.35 15.03 -17.13
N SER A 49 -9.06 14.97 -16.82
CA SER A 49 -8.09 16.07 -17.03
C SER A 49 -8.39 17.34 -16.22
N VAL A 50 -9.20 17.25 -15.16
CA VAL A 50 -9.55 18.40 -14.30
C VAL A 50 -8.37 18.75 -13.38
N ILE A 51 -7.67 17.73 -12.90
CA ILE A 51 -6.48 17.87 -12.03
C ILE A 51 -5.35 16.93 -12.50
N ASP A 52 -4.12 17.17 -12.07
CA ASP A 52 -3.04 16.18 -12.21
C ASP A 52 -2.87 15.39 -10.91
N PHE A 53 -3.20 14.10 -10.88
CA PHE A 53 -3.17 13.31 -9.64
C PHE A 53 -2.29 12.07 -9.82
N HIS A 54 -1.17 12.05 -9.13
CA HIS A 54 -0.26 10.91 -9.05
C HIS A 54 -0.57 10.07 -7.80
N ASP A 55 -1.04 8.84 -8.01
CA ASP A 55 -1.52 7.92 -6.96
C ASP A 55 -1.06 6.47 -7.19
N GLU A 56 0.04 6.28 -7.92
CA GLU A 56 0.63 4.97 -8.17
C GLU A 56 1.16 4.30 -6.89
N ILE A 57 1.75 5.09 -5.99
CA ILE A 57 2.29 4.61 -4.72
C ILE A 57 1.43 5.18 -3.58
N ARG A 58 0.77 4.30 -2.84
CA ARG A 58 -0.17 4.67 -1.77
C ARG A 58 0.22 3.99 -0.45
N PRO A 59 -0.16 4.56 0.72
CA PRO A 59 -1.00 5.75 0.92
C PRO A 59 -0.32 7.06 0.50
N LEU A 60 -1.14 8.10 0.29
CA LEU A 60 -0.69 9.46 -0.03
C LEU A 60 -0.82 10.37 1.20
N ALA A 61 0.03 11.40 1.23
CA ALA A 61 -0.05 12.47 2.22
C ALA A 61 -1.38 13.22 2.12
N ARG A 62 -2.01 13.50 3.27
CA ARG A 62 -3.25 14.29 3.37
C ARG A 62 -3.05 15.72 2.87
N LYS A 63 -1.85 16.30 3.03
CA LYS A 63 -1.46 17.61 2.49
C LYS A 63 -1.52 17.63 0.96
N TYR A 64 -0.94 16.63 0.30
CA TYR A 64 -1.04 16.46 -1.15
C TYR A 64 -2.49 16.27 -1.63
N ILE A 65 -3.29 15.47 -0.91
CA ILE A 65 -4.73 15.32 -1.22
C ILE A 65 -5.46 16.68 -1.10
N ALA A 66 -5.16 17.47 -0.08
CA ALA A 66 -5.72 18.81 0.11
C ALA A 66 -5.35 19.77 -1.02
N GLU A 67 -4.09 19.77 -1.48
CA GLU A 67 -3.65 20.53 -2.66
C GLU A 67 -4.47 20.17 -3.90
N LYS A 68 -4.74 18.88 -4.10
CA LYS A 68 -5.53 18.40 -5.25
C LYS A 68 -7.01 18.72 -5.14
N LEU A 69 -7.56 18.81 -3.93
CA LEU A 69 -8.90 19.35 -3.71
C LEU A 69 -8.97 20.85 -4.03
N LEU A 70 -7.93 21.63 -3.72
CA LEU A 70 -7.84 23.05 -4.10
C LEU A 70 -7.66 23.23 -5.62
N GLU A 71 -6.86 22.38 -6.27
CA GLU A 71 -6.74 22.35 -7.73
C GLU A 71 -8.11 22.09 -8.39
N ALA A 72 -8.91 21.17 -7.84
CA ALA A 72 -10.27 20.90 -8.31
C ALA A 72 -11.21 22.09 -8.09
N GLU A 73 -11.10 22.81 -6.96
CA GLU A 73 -11.88 24.01 -6.68
C GLU A 73 -11.57 25.16 -7.66
N ASN A 74 -10.31 25.31 -8.06
CA ASN A 74 -9.93 26.29 -9.09
C ASN A 74 -10.52 25.97 -10.47
N ASN A 75 -11.02 24.74 -10.66
CA ASN A 75 -11.61 24.25 -11.91
C ASN A 75 -13.12 23.93 -11.78
N LEU A 76 -13.85 24.60 -10.87
CA LEU A 76 -15.29 24.36 -10.61
C LEU A 76 -16.19 24.37 -11.86
N ASN A 77 -15.83 25.08 -12.92
CA ASN A 77 -16.58 25.09 -14.18
C ASN A 77 -16.53 23.74 -14.93
N GLN A 78 -15.53 22.90 -14.67
CA GLN A 78 -15.36 21.59 -15.29
C GLN A 78 -16.05 20.46 -14.50
N LEU A 79 -16.40 20.69 -13.24
CA LEU A 79 -17.00 19.69 -12.36
C LEU A 79 -18.50 19.52 -12.64
N THR A 80 -18.98 18.27 -12.58
CA THR A 80 -20.41 17.97 -12.58
C THR A 80 -21.06 18.45 -11.29
N LYS A 81 -22.40 18.52 -11.26
CA LYS A 81 -23.13 18.86 -10.03
C LYS A 81 -22.74 17.94 -8.86
N LEU A 82 -22.68 16.63 -9.12
CA LEU A 82 -22.35 15.64 -8.11
C LEU A 82 -20.91 15.79 -7.60
N GLU A 83 -19.96 16.06 -8.48
CA GLU A 83 -18.55 16.27 -8.08
C GLU A 83 -18.37 17.54 -7.24
N LYS A 84 -19.17 18.59 -7.47
CA LYS A 84 -19.16 19.78 -6.61
C LYS A 84 -19.65 19.46 -5.20
N GLU A 85 -20.67 18.61 -5.08
CA GLU A 85 -21.19 18.15 -3.80
C GLU A 85 -20.16 17.28 -3.05
N GLU A 86 -19.44 16.42 -3.77
CA GLU A 86 -18.33 15.62 -3.22
C GLU A 86 -17.12 16.46 -2.85
N LEU A 87 -16.69 17.38 -3.71
CA LEU A 87 -15.60 18.31 -3.42
C LEU A 87 -15.89 19.06 -2.12
N LYS A 88 -17.09 19.63 -2.00
CA LYS A 88 -17.53 20.32 -0.79
C LYS A 88 -17.50 19.40 0.44
N PHE A 89 -17.85 18.12 0.29
CA PHE A 89 -17.81 17.15 1.37
C PHE A 89 -16.37 16.80 1.78
N PHE A 90 -15.49 16.47 0.83
CA PHE A 90 -14.10 16.11 1.10
C PHE A 90 -13.33 17.29 1.69
N LYS A 91 -13.51 18.50 1.17
CA LYS A 91 -12.87 19.71 1.74
C LYS A 91 -13.15 19.90 3.24
N LYS A 92 -14.27 19.40 3.77
CA LYS A 92 -14.51 19.44 5.22
C LYS A 92 -13.57 18.51 6.00
N ASP A 93 -13.23 17.35 5.46
CA ASP A 93 -12.31 16.42 6.11
C ASP A 93 -10.86 16.89 6.07
N PHE A 94 -10.50 17.58 4.99
CA PHE A 94 -9.16 18.09 4.71
C PHE A 94 -9.01 19.57 5.09
N HIS A 95 -9.95 20.12 5.87
CA HIS A 95 -9.98 21.54 6.20
C HIS A 95 -8.69 22.00 6.87
N HIS A 96 -8.11 21.15 7.72
CA HIS A 96 -6.89 21.50 8.41
C HIS A 96 -5.69 21.57 7.46
N GLU A 97 -5.54 20.60 6.57
CA GLU A 97 -4.47 20.58 5.58
C GLU A 97 -4.62 21.71 4.54
N ILE A 98 -5.85 22.04 4.17
CA ILE A 98 -6.14 23.21 3.32
C ILE A 98 -5.72 24.50 4.00
N TRP A 99 -5.94 24.61 5.31
CA TRP A 99 -5.53 25.77 6.09
C TRP A 99 -4.00 25.87 6.21
N LEU A 100 -3.29 24.74 6.41
CA LEU A 100 -1.81 24.72 6.44
C LEU A 100 -1.20 25.28 5.15
N ASN A 101 -1.89 25.12 4.01
CA ASN A 101 -1.44 25.66 2.73
C ASN A 101 -1.77 27.16 2.55
N ASN A 102 -2.60 27.74 3.41
CA ASN A 102 -3.03 29.14 3.34
C ASN A 102 -2.45 29.91 4.54
N ASP A 103 -1.22 30.40 4.40
CA ASP A 103 -0.34 31.07 5.40
C ASP A 103 -0.91 32.32 6.16
N GLY A 104 -2.24 32.55 6.20
CA GLY A 104 -2.82 33.83 6.62
C GLY A 104 -3.96 33.82 7.63
N GLU A 105 -4.62 32.69 7.91
CA GLU A 105 -5.79 32.69 8.82
C GLU A 105 -5.38 32.25 10.23
N LYS A 106 -5.73 32.97 11.29
CA LYS A 106 -5.47 32.50 12.66
C LYS A 106 -6.32 31.28 12.97
N GLN A 107 -5.71 30.21 13.49
CA GLN A 107 -6.47 29.07 14.00
C GLN A 107 -7.36 29.51 15.15
N ILE A 108 -8.62 29.09 15.09
CA ILE A 108 -9.52 29.19 16.22
C ILE A 108 -9.27 27.96 17.08
N GLU A 109 -8.71 28.18 18.28
CA GLU A 109 -8.62 27.13 19.29
C GLU A 109 -10.01 26.56 19.54
N HIS A 110 -10.12 25.24 19.48
CA HIS A 110 -11.39 24.56 19.70
C HIS A 110 -11.18 23.21 20.37
N MET A 111 -12.22 22.81 21.10
CA MET A 111 -12.31 21.49 21.70
C MET A 111 -13.77 21.06 21.61
N GLU A 112 -14.02 20.10 20.73
CA GLU A 112 -15.35 19.69 20.32
C GLU A 112 -15.55 18.21 20.67
N PHE A 113 -16.70 17.90 21.28
CA PHE A 113 -17.09 16.55 21.67
C PHE A 113 -18.46 16.24 21.07
N PHE A 114 -18.55 15.13 20.32
CA PHE A 114 -19.81 14.68 19.70
C PHE A 114 -20.55 15.74 18.86
N SER A 115 -19.81 16.69 18.30
CA SER A 115 -20.31 17.86 17.61
C SER A 115 -19.63 18.02 16.25
N ASN A 116 -20.02 19.08 15.52
CA ASN A 116 -19.31 19.45 14.30
C ASN A 116 -18.04 20.20 14.66
N ASP A 117 -16.94 19.84 13.99
CA ASP A 117 -15.70 20.60 14.02
C ASP A 117 -15.87 21.98 13.32
N PRO A 118 -14.86 22.87 13.35
CA PRO A 118 -14.93 24.17 12.67
C PRO A 118 -15.20 24.09 11.16
N ALA A 119 -14.92 22.95 10.52
CA ALA A 119 -15.21 22.69 9.11
C ALA A 119 -16.67 22.23 8.86
N GLY A 120 -17.46 22.09 9.92
CA GLY A 120 -18.82 21.58 9.85
C GLY A 120 -18.88 20.07 9.53
N ARG A 121 -17.87 19.30 9.94
CA ARG A 121 -17.85 17.84 9.90
C ARG A 121 -18.08 17.29 11.30
N TRP A 122 -19.05 16.39 11.43
CA TRP A 122 -19.31 15.72 12.69
C TRP A 122 -18.13 14.82 13.07
N ARG A 123 -17.63 14.96 14.31
CA ARG A 123 -16.53 14.16 14.87
C ARG A 123 -16.88 13.72 16.29
N PHE A 124 -16.32 12.58 16.69
CA PHE A 124 -16.48 12.11 18.06
C PHE A 124 -15.70 13.00 19.03
N PHE A 125 -14.47 13.35 18.65
CA PHE A 125 -13.66 14.36 19.31
C PHE A 125 -12.81 15.08 18.28
N SER A 126 -12.67 16.39 18.44
CA SER A 126 -11.81 17.24 17.64
C SER A 126 -11.17 18.29 18.55
N TYR A 127 -9.86 18.43 18.45
CA TYR A 127 -9.12 19.47 19.15
C TYR A 127 -8.14 20.10 18.17
N GLY A 128 -8.04 21.42 18.24
CA GLY A 128 -7.07 22.17 17.47
C GLY A 128 -6.56 23.38 18.24
N SER A 129 -5.25 23.53 18.23
CA SER A 129 -4.48 24.70 18.67
C SER A 129 -3.31 24.90 17.72
N ASP A 130 -2.54 25.97 17.90
CA ASP A 130 -1.34 26.21 17.10
C ASP A 130 -0.37 25.01 17.17
N ALA A 131 -0.11 24.50 18.38
CA ALA A 131 0.91 23.47 18.62
C ALA A 131 0.41 22.03 18.55
N PHE A 132 -0.90 21.77 18.66
CA PHE A 132 -1.40 20.39 18.68
C PHE A 132 -2.81 20.28 18.11
N LYS A 133 -3.03 19.26 17.28
CA LYS A 133 -4.30 19.01 16.60
C LYS A 133 -4.56 17.53 16.56
N VAL A 134 -5.79 17.12 16.81
CA VAL A 134 -6.18 15.71 16.80
C VAL A 134 -7.65 15.54 16.50
N ASN A 135 -7.97 14.52 15.72
CA ASN A 135 -9.33 14.10 15.43
C ASN A 135 -9.51 12.63 15.82
N LEU A 136 -10.67 12.31 16.39
CA LEU A 136 -11.07 10.92 16.71
C LEU A 136 -12.40 10.61 16.04
N SER A 137 -12.45 9.46 15.39
CA SER A 137 -13.64 8.88 14.77
C SER A 137 -13.84 7.46 15.29
N LEU A 138 -15.05 7.13 15.73
CA LEU A 138 -15.41 5.74 16.00
C LEU A 138 -15.76 5.03 14.70
N ILE A 139 -15.48 3.74 14.66
CA ILE A 139 -15.78 2.85 13.53
C ILE A 139 -16.71 1.77 14.05
N LEU A 140 -17.83 1.59 13.35
CA LEU A 140 -18.76 0.48 13.53
C LEU A 140 -19.20 0.02 12.15
N GLY A 141 -19.28 -1.28 11.94
CA GLY A 141 -19.87 -1.82 10.73
C GLY A 141 -20.30 -3.27 10.87
N ALA A 142 -21.16 -3.67 9.94
CA ALA A 142 -21.77 -4.97 9.89
C ALA A 142 -22.02 -5.35 8.42
N GLU A 143 -21.75 -6.60 8.08
CA GLU A 143 -22.09 -7.23 6.83
C GLU A 143 -22.92 -8.49 7.13
N ILE A 144 -23.99 -8.69 6.37
CA ILE A 144 -24.85 -9.86 6.46
C ILE A 144 -25.03 -10.38 5.04
N GLY A 145 -24.73 -11.65 4.83
CA GLY A 145 -24.84 -12.29 3.53
C GLY A 145 -25.12 -13.78 3.65
N SER A 146 -25.13 -14.46 2.51
CA SER A 146 -25.16 -15.91 2.44
C SER A 146 -24.26 -16.40 1.31
N LEU A 147 -23.68 -17.58 1.49
CA LEU A 147 -23.04 -18.35 0.41
C LEU A 147 -23.51 -19.79 0.53
N ASP A 148 -23.87 -20.39 -0.60
CA ASP A 148 -24.41 -21.75 -0.66
C ASP A 148 -25.60 -21.94 0.29
N GLU A 149 -26.53 -20.97 0.28
CA GLU A 149 -27.71 -20.89 1.16
C GLU A 149 -27.41 -20.73 2.66
N GLU A 150 -26.15 -20.80 3.07
CA GLU A 150 -25.71 -20.66 4.46
C GLU A 150 -25.45 -19.20 4.82
N LYS A 151 -25.98 -18.76 5.97
CA LYS A 151 -25.85 -17.39 6.46
C LYS A 151 -24.41 -17.11 6.91
N ARG A 152 -23.94 -15.90 6.60
CA ARG A 152 -22.70 -15.31 7.13
C ARG A 152 -22.95 -13.94 7.71
N THR A 153 -22.17 -13.60 8.72
CA THR A 153 -22.15 -12.26 9.30
C THR A 153 -20.73 -11.84 9.58
N HIS A 154 -20.39 -10.59 9.34
CA HIS A 154 -19.14 -9.97 9.75
C HIS A 154 -19.47 -8.69 10.50
N PHE A 155 -18.97 -8.58 11.72
CA PHE A 155 -19.09 -7.37 12.53
C PHE A 155 -17.70 -6.82 12.80
N TRP A 156 -17.56 -5.50 12.77
CA TRP A 156 -16.33 -4.84 13.14
C TRP A 156 -16.58 -3.55 13.90
N ASN A 157 -15.67 -3.24 14.81
CA ASN A 157 -15.67 -2.00 15.57
C ASN A 157 -14.24 -1.52 15.78
N GLY A 158 -14.10 -0.23 16.08
CA GLY A 158 -12.77 0.35 16.21
C GLY A 158 -12.79 1.86 16.33
N PHE A 159 -11.62 2.45 16.11
CA PHE A 159 -11.47 3.88 16.04
C PHE A 159 -10.31 4.26 15.11
N TYR A 160 -10.45 5.44 14.52
CA TYR A 160 -9.42 6.08 13.73
C TYR A 160 -9.12 7.44 14.31
N THR A 161 -7.84 7.73 14.49
CA THR A 161 -7.35 9.03 14.90
C THR A 161 -6.18 9.46 14.05
N TYR A 162 -6.09 10.76 13.80
CA TYR A 162 -4.89 11.37 13.28
C TYR A 162 -4.71 12.73 13.94
N GLY A 163 -3.46 13.18 13.95
CA GLY A 163 -3.11 14.45 14.56
C GLY A 163 -1.76 14.95 14.11
N TYR A 164 -1.50 16.19 14.51
CA TYR A 164 -0.32 16.95 14.18
C TYR A 164 0.24 17.52 15.47
N ILE A 165 1.52 17.30 15.71
CA ILE A 165 2.27 17.82 16.84
C ILE A 165 3.24 18.84 16.29
N THR A 166 2.99 20.11 16.60
CA THR A 166 3.68 21.28 16.06
C THR A 166 3.67 21.27 14.52
N ASP A 167 4.67 21.90 13.91
CA ASP A 167 4.88 21.87 12.47
C ASP A 167 5.84 20.78 12.03
N VAL A 168 6.13 19.79 12.89
CA VAL A 168 7.21 18.82 12.60
C VAL A 168 6.68 17.41 12.42
N LEU A 169 5.63 17.01 13.15
CA LEU A 169 5.26 15.60 13.25
C LEU A 169 3.78 15.37 12.97
N GLY A 170 3.48 14.50 12.01
CA GLY A 170 2.14 13.94 11.84
C GLY A 170 2.07 12.50 12.37
N VAL A 171 0.92 12.16 12.95
CA VAL A 171 0.65 10.83 13.51
C VAL A 171 -0.73 10.37 13.09
N SER A 172 -0.87 9.09 12.71
CA SER A 172 -2.16 8.42 12.53
C SER A 172 -2.20 7.07 13.22
N PHE A 173 -3.40 6.64 13.59
CA PHE A 173 -3.68 5.34 14.17
C PHE A 173 -5.08 4.85 13.78
N ASP A 174 -5.18 3.62 13.26
CA ASP A 174 -6.43 2.94 12.88
C ASP A 174 -6.43 1.57 13.57
N PHE A 175 -7.39 1.34 14.45
CA PHE A 175 -7.60 0.06 15.11
C PHE A 175 -8.97 -0.49 14.76
N ARG A 176 -9.02 -1.78 14.41
CA ARG A 176 -10.26 -2.51 14.12
C ARG A 176 -10.21 -3.90 14.72
N ASP A 177 -11.29 -4.28 15.37
CA ASP A 177 -11.54 -5.65 15.79
C ASP A 177 -12.68 -6.22 14.94
N ASN A 178 -12.53 -7.48 14.51
CA ASN A 178 -13.41 -8.13 13.55
C ASN A 178 -13.84 -9.50 14.05
N ALA A 179 -15.11 -9.83 13.84
CA ALA A 179 -15.65 -11.15 14.05
C ALA A 179 -16.50 -11.55 12.84
N GLU A 180 -16.14 -12.64 12.17
CA GLU A 180 -16.96 -13.27 11.14
C GLU A 180 -17.52 -14.59 11.66
N ASN A 181 -18.81 -14.85 11.42
CA ASN A 181 -19.50 -16.06 11.81
C ASN A 181 -20.25 -16.65 10.61
N GLY A 182 -20.27 -17.98 10.51
CA GLY A 182 -20.94 -18.74 9.48
C GLY A 182 -20.21 -20.05 9.16
N THR A 183 -20.93 -21.05 8.67
CA THR A 183 -20.37 -22.38 8.36
C THR A 183 -19.49 -22.38 7.11
N THR A 184 -19.68 -21.42 6.21
CA THR A 184 -19.01 -21.38 4.91
C THR A 184 -17.89 -20.32 4.83
N ILE A 185 -17.62 -19.55 5.89
CA ILE A 185 -16.62 -18.47 5.91
C ILE A 185 -15.25 -18.91 5.34
N ASP A 186 -14.66 -18.07 4.49
CA ASP A 186 -13.28 -18.27 4.02
C ASP A 186 -12.32 -17.72 5.10
N LYS A 187 -11.75 -18.64 5.86
CA LYS A 187 -10.84 -18.32 6.98
C LYS A 187 -9.44 -17.98 6.50
N ASP A 188 -8.99 -18.65 5.45
CA ASP A 188 -7.63 -18.48 4.95
C ASP A 188 -7.53 -17.26 4.04
N LYS A 189 -8.62 -16.87 3.37
CA LYS A 189 -8.70 -15.71 2.46
C LYS A 189 -7.66 -15.73 1.34
N ARG A 190 -7.04 -16.88 1.02
CA ARG A 190 -5.85 -16.95 0.14
C ARG A 190 -6.19 -16.63 -1.31
N PHE A 191 -7.19 -17.31 -1.88
CA PHE A 191 -7.57 -17.17 -3.29
C PHE A 191 -8.76 -16.22 -3.45
N SER A 192 -8.61 -15.01 -2.93
CA SER A 192 -9.61 -13.96 -3.03
C SER A 192 -8.93 -12.58 -3.00
N PRO A 193 -9.60 -11.52 -3.50
CA PRO A 193 -9.07 -10.16 -3.42
C PRO A 193 -9.20 -9.59 -1.99
N VAL A 194 -9.79 -10.32 -1.06
CA VAL A 194 -9.93 -9.90 0.33
C VAL A 194 -8.57 -9.97 1.01
N THR A 195 -8.24 -8.93 1.76
CA THR A 195 -7.03 -8.85 2.59
C THR A 195 -6.94 -10.07 3.51
N GLY A 196 -5.75 -10.67 3.52
CA GLY A 196 -5.38 -11.72 4.44
C GLY A 196 -5.35 -11.22 5.87
N VAL A 197 -5.52 -12.12 6.82
CA VAL A 197 -5.67 -11.79 8.23
C VAL A 197 -4.81 -12.71 9.07
N ASN A 198 -4.35 -12.23 10.22
CA ASN A 198 -3.77 -13.10 11.25
C ASN A 198 -4.91 -13.58 12.14
N GLU A 199 -5.47 -14.74 11.83
CA GLU A 199 -6.74 -15.14 12.38
C GLU A 199 -6.66 -16.00 13.64
N ARG A 200 -7.66 -15.79 14.50
CA ARG A 200 -8.02 -16.71 15.57
C ARG A 200 -9.17 -17.57 15.06
N SER A 201 -8.86 -18.83 14.81
CA SER A 201 -9.80 -19.81 14.26
C SER A 201 -9.50 -21.21 14.82
N ASN A 202 -10.27 -22.21 14.42
CA ASN A 202 -9.96 -23.61 14.72
C ASN A 202 -8.76 -24.16 13.92
N HIS A 203 -8.20 -23.39 12.97
CA HIS A 203 -6.93 -23.73 12.31
C HIS A 203 -5.73 -23.41 13.22
N THR A 204 -5.85 -22.35 14.04
CA THR A 204 -4.75 -21.84 14.87
C THR A 204 -4.91 -22.13 16.37
N ILE A 205 -6.14 -22.38 16.84
CA ILE A 205 -6.46 -22.58 18.27
C ILE A 205 -7.28 -23.85 18.47
N VAL A 206 -6.78 -24.74 19.33
CA VAL A 206 -7.49 -25.97 19.73
C VAL A 206 -8.80 -25.62 20.45
N ASN A 207 -9.89 -26.33 20.12
CA ASN A 207 -11.25 -26.12 20.65
C ASN A 207 -11.88 -24.74 20.32
N TYR A 208 -11.39 -24.06 19.29
CA TYR A 208 -12.06 -22.86 18.77
C TYR A 208 -13.27 -23.25 17.90
N SER A 209 -14.27 -22.35 17.79
CA SER A 209 -15.49 -22.63 17.01
C SER A 209 -15.18 -22.82 15.52
N ILE A 210 -15.79 -23.83 14.89
CA ILE A 210 -15.57 -24.12 13.47
C ILE A 210 -16.26 -23.11 12.54
N ASP A 211 -17.27 -22.42 13.03
CA ASP A 211 -18.09 -21.45 12.29
C ASP A 211 -17.72 -20.00 12.62
N LYS A 212 -16.52 -19.76 13.17
CA LYS A 212 -16.08 -18.44 13.62
C LYS A 212 -14.63 -18.15 13.27
N ILE A 213 -14.36 -16.89 12.99
CA ILE A 213 -13.02 -16.31 12.86
C ILE A 213 -13.01 -14.93 13.52
N GLU A 214 -11.97 -14.63 14.28
CA GLU A 214 -11.74 -13.30 14.86
C GLU A 214 -10.35 -12.81 14.48
N TYR A 215 -10.21 -11.51 14.22
CA TYR A 215 -8.92 -10.87 13.96
C TYR A 215 -8.98 -9.39 14.28
N SER A 216 -7.86 -8.87 14.77
CA SER A 216 -7.71 -7.45 15.06
C SER A 216 -6.56 -6.89 14.23
N GLU A 217 -6.73 -5.68 13.73
CA GLU A 217 -5.70 -4.95 13.01
C GLU A 217 -5.45 -3.61 13.68
N ALA A 218 -4.17 -3.33 13.94
CA ALA A 218 -3.69 -2.02 14.35
C ALA A 218 -2.70 -1.52 13.30
N LYS A 219 -2.94 -0.30 12.84
CA LYS A 219 -2.09 0.43 11.91
C LYS A 219 -1.74 1.78 12.53
N GLY A 220 -0.51 2.21 12.33
CA GLY A 220 -0.05 3.49 12.85
C GLY A 220 1.15 3.98 12.09
N ILE A 221 1.15 5.28 11.79
CA ILE A 221 2.21 5.95 11.04
C ILE A 221 2.63 7.19 11.80
N ILE A 222 3.94 7.41 11.88
CA ILE A 222 4.55 8.68 12.27
C ILE A 222 5.35 9.17 11.08
N ALA A 223 5.17 10.43 10.70
CA ALA A 223 5.83 10.98 9.54
C ALA A 223 6.14 12.48 9.67
N THR A 224 7.11 12.92 8.89
CA THR A 224 7.52 14.32 8.72
C THR A 224 7.83 14.57 7.24
N ASP A 225 7.62 15.78 6.77
CA ASP A 225 7.91 16.20 5.39
C ASP A 225 8.86 17.40 5.36
N TRP A 226 9.36 17.73 4.18
CA TRP A 226 10.09 18.94 3.84
C TRP A 226 9.73 19.30 2.38
N ASP A 227 10.21 20.44 1.88
CA ASP A 227 9.78 20.99 0.58
C ASP A 227 9.82 20.03 -0.62
N TRP A 228 10.68 19.01 -0.59
CA TRP A 228 10.87 18.08 -1.69
C TRP A 228 10.75 16.61 -1.28
N GLY A 229 10.26 16.28 -0.08
CA GLY A 229 10.17 14.88 0.31
C GLY A 229 9.53 14.62 1.66
N THR A 230 9.32 13.33 1.96
CA THR A 230 8.72 12.84 3.19
C THR A 230 9.45 11.64 3.71
N VAL A 231 9.45 11.46 5.03
CA VAL A 231 9.86 10.21 5.68
C VAL A 231 8.77 9.74 6.61
N ALA A 232 8.46 8.44 6.54
CA ALA A 232 7.44 7.81 7.35
C ALA A 232 7.97 6.51 7.97
N VAL A 233 7.61 6.27 9.22
CA VAL A 233 7.85 5.01 9.92
C VAL A 233 6.54 4.56 10.53
N GLY A 234 6.19 3.30 10.34
CA GLY A 234 4.92 2.81 10.84
C GLY A 234 4.66 1.35 10.52
N LYS A 235 3.41 0.95 10.74
CA LYS A 235 2.84 -0.31 10.27
C LYS A 235 1.52 0.01 9.61
N ASP A 236 1.42 -0.19 8.31
CA ASP A 236 0.22 0.03 7.51
C ASP A 236 0.37 -0.78 6.21
N PHE A 237 -0.62 -0.68 5.33
CA PHE A 237 -0.52 -1.19 3.96
C PHE A 237 0.31 -0.23 3.10
N LEU A 238 1.06 -0.81 2.17
CA LEU A 238 1.66 -0.12 1.04
C LEU A 238 0.99 -0.67 -0.23
N GLU A 239 0.80 0.17 -1.21
CA GLU A 239 0.33 -0.23 -2.54
C GLU A 239 1.24 0.36 -3.60
N TRP A 240 1.50 -0.43 -4.63
CA TRP A 240 2.27 -0.01 -5.80
C TRP A 240 1.56 -0.46 -7.07
N GLY A 241 1.31 0.50 -7.97
CA GLY A 241 0.72 0.27 -9.29
C GLY A 241 -0.79 0.53 -9.34
N TYR A 242 -1.37 0.16 -10.47
CA TYR A 242 -2.79 0.39 -10.78
C TYR A 242 -3.52 -0.93 -11.00
N GLY A 243 -4.70 -1.06 -10.39
CA GLY A 243 -5.57 -2.23 -10.52
C GLY A 243 -6.80 -2.11 -9.63
N GLU A 244 -7.96 -2.61 -10.08
CA GLU A 244 -9.21 -2.66 -9.32
C GLU A 244 -9.38 -4.00 -8.62
N ASN A 245 -9.04 -5.09 -9.29
CA ASN A 245 -9.21 -6.44 -8.76
C ASN A 245 -7.87 -7.16 -8.52
N GLY A 246 -6.84 -6.42 -8.12
CA GLY A 246 -5.51 -6.92 -7.76
C GLY A 246 -4.39 -6.02 -8.27
N LEU A 247 -3.32 -5.85 -7.48
CA LEU A 247 -2.11 -5.13 -7.88
C LEU A 247 -0.97 -6.12 -8.12
N MET A 248 -0.15 -5.89 -9.13
CA MET A 248 0.90 -6.84 -9.54
C MET A 248 2.16 -6.82 -8.68
N VAL A 249 2.51 -5.68 -8.08
CA VAL A 249 3.82 -5.51 -7.40
C VAL A 249 3.66 -5.50 -5.89
N ILE A 250 2.89 -4.56 -5.32
CA ILE A 250 2.58 -4.53 -3.88
C ILE A 250 1.09 -4.23 -3.72
N SER A 251 0.38 -5.08 -2.98
CA SER A 251 -1.06 -5.01 -2.77
C SER A 251 -1.43 -5.07 -1.28
N GLN A 252 -2.72 -4.91 -0.98
CA GLN A 252 -3.31 -5.12 0.34
C GLN A 252 -3.63 -6.60 0.62
N LYS A 253 -3.10 -7.55 -0.15
CA LYS A 253 -3.37 -8.98 0.07
C LYS A 253 -2.77 -9.54 1.37
N PRO A 254 -1.53 -9.26 1.76
CA PRO A 254 -1.02 -9.65 3.08
C PRO A 254 -1.54 -8.71 4.18
N PRO A 255 -1.60 -9.14 5.45
CA PRO A 255 -1.78 -8.23 6.59
C PRO A 255 -0.74 -7.09 6.58
N SER A 256 -1.11 -5.92 7.09
CA SER A 256 -0.19 -4.78 7.17
C SER A 256 1.08 -5.10 7.98
N TYR A 257 2.21 -4.55 7.55
CA TYR A 257 3.53 -4.86 8.10
C TYR A 257 4.33 -3.58 8.44
N PRO A 258 5.31 -3.64 9.37
CA PRO A 258 6.13 -2.49 9.68
C PRO A 258 6.98 -2.05 8.49
N PHE A 259 7.21 -0.75 8.34
CA PHE A 259 8.04 -0.18 7.29
C PHE A 259 8.74 1.14 7.71
N ILE A 260 9.79 1.46 6.97
CA ILE A 260 10.37 2.80 6.82
C ILE A 260 10.21 3.19 5.35
N ARG A 261 9.69 4.38 5.07
CA ARG A 261 9.41 4.89 3.72
C ARG A 261 10.01 6.29 3.53
N LEU A 262 10.55 6.52 2.34
CA LEU A 262 11.08 7.79 1.86
C LEU A 262 10.42 8.11 0.51
N ASP A 263 9.74 9.25 0.41
CA ASP A 263 9.26 9.79 -0.86
C ASP A 263 10.02 11.09 -1.17
N VAL A 264 10.43 11.27 -2.43
CA VAL A 264 11.27 12.39 -2.87
C VAL A 264 10.75 12.92 -4.21
N TYR A 265 10.53 14.23 -4.28
CA TYR A 265 9.94 14.98 -5.40
C TYR A 265 10.83 16.19 -5.73
N PRO A 266 12.03 15.98 -6.30
CA PRO A 266 12.98 17.08 -6.53
C PRO A 266 12.47 18.11 -7.55
N VAL A 267 11.63 17.67 -8.50
CA VAL A 267 11.03 18.47 -9.57
C VAL A 267 9.72 17.81 -10.00
N GLU A 268 8.78 18.57 -10.59
CA GLU A 268 7.45 18.04 -10.97
C GLU A 268 7.52 16.81 -11.90
N TRP A 269 8.50 16.76 -12.81
CA TRP A 269 8.64 15.66 -13.78
C TRP A 269 9.33 14.41 -13.24
N LEU A 270 9.82 14.41 -12.00
CA LEU A 270 10.59 13.30 -11.42
C LEU A 270 10.17 13.04 -9.97
N SER A 271 9.92 11.77 -9.63
CA SER A 271 9.86 11.35 -8.23
C SER A 271 10.62 10.06 -7.99
N PHE A 272 11.02 9.89 -6.74
CA PHE A 272 11.68 8.71 -6.24
C PHE A 272 10.97 8.25 -4.96
N ASN A 273 10.71 6.95 -4.87
CA ASN A 273 10.20 6.31 -3.66
C ASN A 273 11.16 5.21 -3.23
N TYR A 274 11.34 5.05 -1.93
CA TYR A 274 12.01 3.91 -1.32
C TYR A 274 11.23 3.45 -0.09
N PHE A 275 11.18 2.15 0.15
CA PHE A 275 10.81 1.62 1.44
C PHE A 275 11.59 0.36 1.81
N HIS A 276 11.74 0.16 3.12
CA HIS A 276 12.14 -1.10 3.72
C HIS A 276 11.04 -1.59 4.65
N GLY A 277 10.76 -2.89 4.64
CA GLY A 277 9.67 -3.51 5.40
C GLY A 277 10.09 -4.80 6.11
N TRP A 278 9.38 -5.11 7.19
CA TRP A 278 9.55 -6.33 7.99
C TRP A 278 8.39 -7.27 7.72
N LEU A 279 8.66 -8.39 7.06
CA LEU A 279 7.65 -9.36 6.66
C LEU A 279 7.58 -10.53 7.63
N ALA A 280 6.44 -11.22 7.67
CA ALA A 280 6.31 -12.49 8.39
C ALA A 280 6.68 -13.65 7.46
N SER A 281 7.70 -14.44 7.82
CA SER A 281 8.15 -15.56 6.99
C SER A 281 7.25 -16.80 7.08
N ASP A 282 6.63 -17.01 8.23
CA ASP A 282 5.96 -18.27 8.62
C ASP A 282 6.85 -19.52 8.49
N VAL A 283 8.17 -19.36 8.49
CA VAL A 283 9.15 -20.45 8.47
C VAL A 283 9.78 -20.59 9.85
N PHE A 284 9.63 -21.75 10.49
CA PHE A 284 10.22 -22.01 11.80
C PHE A 284 11.75 -22.03 11.73
N ASP A 285 12.40 -21.42 12.72
CA ASP A 285 13.82 -21.63 12.96
C ASP A 285 14.03 -22.96 13.69
N SER A 286 14.46 -23.98 12.95
CA SER A 286 14.72 -25.32 13.49
C SER A 286 15.88 -25.36 14.50
N THR A 287 16.67 -24.28 14.59
CA THR A 287 17.77 -24.16 15.55
C THR A 287 17.37 -23.47 16.86
N ASP A 288 16.19 -22.85 16.92
CA ASP A 288 15.67 -22.13 18.10
C ASP A 288 14.34 -22.75 18.58
N ILE A 289 14.43 -23.99 19.10
CA ILE A 289 13.31 -24.70 19.69
C ILE A 289 13.66 -25.11 21.13
N TYR A 290 12.84 -24.71 22.09
CA TYR A 290 12.98 -25.07 23.50
C TYR A 290 11.63 -25.22 24.20
N TYR A 291 11.60 -25.83 25.37
CA TYR A 291 10.36 -26.07 26.10
C TYR A 291 10.05 -24.93 27.09
N SER A 292 8.80 -24.50 27.08
CA SER A 292 8.23 -23.63 28.13
C SER A 292 8.10 -24.39 29.46
N THR A 293 7.87 -23.65 30.54
CA THR A 293 7.65 -24.23 31.87
C THR A 293 6.43 -25.14 31.95
N THR A 294 5.49 -25.04 31.00
CA THR A 294 4.31 -25.91 30.89
C THR A 294 4.54 -27.13 29.99
N GLY A 295 5.77 -27.35 29.50
CA GLY A 295 6.12 -28.47 28.62
C GLY A 295 5.72 -28.27 27.15
N ASN A 296 5.18 -27.11 26.77
CA ASN A 296 4.89 -26.80 25.37
C ASN A 296 6.17 -26.36 24.65
N GLN A 297 6.37 -26.83 23.41
CA GLN A 297 7.44 -26.33 22.56
C GLN A 297 7.23 -24.85 22.25
N ARG A 298 8.30 -24.09 22.41
CA ARG A 298 8.43 -22.71 22.00
C ARG A 298 9.46 -22.67 20.87
N PHE A 299 9.12 -21.95 19.81
CA PHE A 299 9.95 -21.76 18.63
C PHE A 299 9.92 -20.29 18.21
N SER A 300 10.86 -19.89 17.36
CA SER A 300 10.84 -18.61 16.64
C SER A 300 10.68 -18.81 15.14
N PHE A 301 10.29 -17.75 14.45
CA PHE A 301 10.24 -17.71 12.99
C PHE A 301 11.51 -17.03 12.46
N ARG A 302 11.94 -17.40 11.26
CA ARG A 302 13.06 -16.74 10.57
C ARG A 302 12.67 -15.32 10.21
N ASP A 303 13.57 -14.37 10.44
CA ASP A 303 13.36 -12.98 10.05
C ASP A 303 13.26 -12.85 8.52
N LYS A 304 12.32 -12.04 8.02
CA LYS A 304 12.12 -11.76 6.59
C LYS A 304 11.89 -10.28 6.38
N PHE A 305 12.43 -9.75 5.29
CA PHE A 305 12.42 -8.33 4.98
C PHE A 305 12.19 -8.11 3.50
N ILE A 306 11.76 -6.89 3.17
CA ILE A 306 11.72 -6.39 1.80
C ILE A 306 12.38 -5.02 1.74
N ALA A 307 13.11 -4.75 0.67
CA ALA A 307 13.46 -3.39 0.27
C ALA A 307 12.95 -3.14 -1.15
N SER A 308 12.51 -1.93 -1.44
CA SER A 308 12.08 -1.53 -2.78
C SER A 308 12.38 -0.07 -3.03
N HIS A 309 12.74 0.26 -4.28
CA HIS A 309 12.77 1.63 -4.75
C HIS A 309 12.09 1.76 -6.11
N THR A 310 11.56 2.95 -6.41
CA THR A 310 10.92 3.29 -7.67
C THR A 310 11.36 4.66 -8.13
N LEU A 311 11.69 4.78 -9.41
CA LEU A 311 11.86 6.05 -10.11
C LEU A 311 10.67 6.25 -11.06
N THR A 312 10.00 7.40 -10.94
CA THR A 312 8.87 7.78 -11.80
C THR A 312 9.24 9.03 -12.59
N LEU A 313 9.08 8.95 -13.91
CA LEU A 313 9.22 10.07 -14.84
C LEU A 313 7.84 10.49 -15.35
N ARG A 314 7.62 11.80 -15.42
CA ARG A 314 6.38 12.40 -15.91
C ARG A 314 6.68 13.26 -17.13
N PRO A 315 6.88 12.65 -18.31
CA PRO A 315 7.25 13.39 -19.52
C PRO A 315 6.14 14.34 -20.00
N LEU A 316 4.88 14.07 -19.64
CA LEU A 316 3.70 14.87 -19.98
C LEU A 316 2.74 14.87 -18.78
N LYS A 317 1.91 15.92 -18.63
CA LYS A 317 0.84 15.96 -17.64
C LYS A 317 -0.11 14.77 -17.84
N GLY A 318 -0.42 14.05 -16.76
CA GLY A 318 -1.23 12.84 -16.80
C GLY A 318 -0.53 11.60 -17.37
N LEU A 319 0.79 11.63 -17.62
CA LEU A 319 1.58 10.47 -18.04
C LEU A 319 2.66 10.15 -17.03
N ASP A 320 2.49 9.05 -16.31
CA ASP A 320 3.50 8.52 -15.40
C ASP A 320 4.15 7.27 -16.02
N VAL A 321 5.47 7.22 -16.01
CA VAL A 321 6.27 6.05 -16.39
C VAL A 321 7.19 5.71 -15.24
N SER A 322 7.02 4.54 -14.64
CA SER A 322 7.79 4.12 -13.47
C SER A 322 8.59 2.87 -13.73
N LEU A 323 9.78 2.82 -13.14
CA LEU A 323 10.66 1.67 -13.09
C LEU A 323 11.14 1.49 -11.66
N GLY A 324 11.11 0.25 -11.18
CA GLY A 324 11.61 -0.06 -9.84
C GLY A 324 12.18 -1.44 -9.72
N GLU A 325 12.78 -1.65 -8.57
CA GLU A 325 13.39 -2.90 -8.13
C GLU A 325 12.93 -3.20 -6.71
N SER A 326 12.74 -4.47 -6.39
CA SER A 326 12.57 -4.93 -5.01
C SER A 326 13.45 -6.12 -4.73
N ILE A 327 13.69 -6.38 -3.45
CA ILE A 327 14.40 -7.56 -2.99
C ILE A 327 13.78 -8.07 -1.69
N VAL A 328 13.42 -9.35 -1.67
CA VAL A 328 13.00 -10.07 -0.48
C VAL A 328 14.16 -10.90 0.03
N TYR A 329 14.54 -10.69 1.29
CA TYR A 329 15.69 -11.33 1.93
C TYR A 329 15.35 -11.76 3.36
N SER A 330 16.16 -12.64 3.94
CA SER A 330 15.88 -13.22 5.26
C SER A 330 17.09 -13.27 6.19
N ASP A 331 16.86 -13.78 7.40
CA ASP A 331 17.82 -14.12 8.46
C ASP A 331 18.45 -12.96 9.22
N LYS A 332 18.98 -11.95 8.50
CA LYS A 332 19.59 -10.78 9.15
C LYS A 332 19.37 -9.54 8.31
N LEU A 333 19.28 -8.39 9.00
CA LEU A 333 19.16 -7.11 8.33
C LEU A 333 20.47 -6.77 7.59
N GLU A 334 20.35 -6.44 6.30
CA GLU A 334 21.49 -6.14 5.44
C GLU A 334 21.56 -4.64 5.12
N VAL A 335 22.66 -4.01 5.54
CA VAL A 335 22.84 -2.54 5.41
C VAL A 335 22.82 -2.08 3.95
N LEU A 336 23.28 -2.91 3.01
CA LEU A 336 23.25 -2.56 1.59
C LEU A 336 21.84 -2.34 1.06
N TYR A 337 20.86 -3.09 1.57
CA TYR A 337 19.45 -2.94 1.20
C TYR A 337 18.76 -1.77 1.91
N LEU A 338 19.40 -1.18 2.93
CA LEU A 338 18.93 0.05 3.58
C LEU A 338 19.30 1.33 2.82
N PHE A 339 20.21 1.26 1.86
CA PHE A 339 20.59 2.43 1.05
C PHE A 339 19.64 2.57 -0.14
N PRO A 340 18.87 3.67 -0.25
CA PRO A 340 17.81 3.80 -1.26
C PRO A 340 18.27 3.71 -2.70
N LEU A 341 19.51 4.12 -3.00
CA LEU A 341 20.08 4.15 -4.36
C LEU A 341 20.86 2.89 -4.74
N THR A 342 20.88 1.87 -3.86
CA THR A 342 21.54 0.60 -4.17
C THR A 342 20.75 -0.15 -5.23
N PHE A 343 21.44 -0.63 -6.27
CA PHE A 343 20.89 -1.60 -7.21
C PHE A 343 20.92 -3.00 -6.56
N PHE A 344 19.77 -3.49 -6.14
CA PHE A 344 19.64 -4.62 -5.21
C PHE A 344 20.14 -5.94 -5.78
N ARG A 345 19.97 -6.20 -7.08
CA ARG A 345 20.49 -7.40 -7.74
C ARG A 345 22.01 -7.48 -7.69
N LEU A 346 22.71 -6.35 -7.86
CA LEU A 346 24.17 -6.33 -7.72
C LEU A 346 24.62 -6.41 -6.26
N ALA A 347 23.85 -5.83 -5.33
CA ALA A 347 24.10 -6.00 -3.91
C ALA A 347 23.92 -7.46 -3.48
N ASP A 348 22.91 -8.17 -4.00
CA ASP A 348 22.72 -9.59 -3.76
C ASP A 348 23.90 -10.41 -4.29
N HIS A 349 24.31 -10.21 -5.54
CA HIS A 349 25.49 -10.85 -6.11
C HIS A 349 26.76 -10.66 -5.25
N TYR A 350 26.91 -9.48 -4.64
CA TYR A 350 28.01 -9.19 -3.73
C TYR A 350 27.89 -9.95 -2.39
N LEU A 351 26.70 -9.96 -1.78
CA LEU A 351 26.43 -10.62 -0.49
C LEU A 351 26.45 -12.14 -0.59
N SER A 352 25.83 -12.70 -1.64
CA SER A 352 25.72 -14.14 -1.91
C SER A 352 26.99 -14.76 -2.51
N ARG A 353 27.96 -13.93 -2.93
CA ARG A 353 29.15 -14.37 -3.69
C ARG A 353 28.78 -15.17 -4.94
N GLN A 354 27.70 -14.76 -5.61
CA GLN A 354 27.17 -15.43 -6.82
C GLN A 354 26.69 -16.88 -6.56
N GLN A 355 26.44 -17.26 -5.32
CA GLN A 355 25.91 -18.59 -4.97
C GLN A 355 24.40 -18.51 -4.84
N ASN A 356 23.66 -19.23 -5.69
CA ASN A 356 22.19 -19.21 -5.69
C ASN A 356 21.61 -19.58 -4.31
N SER A 357 22.16 -20.61 -3.65
CA SER A 357 21.70 -21.05 -2.32
C SER A 357 21.97 -20.06 -1.19
N ALA A 358 22.71 -18.98 -1.45
CA ALA A 358 22.95 -17.86 -0.54
C ALA A 358 22.37 -16.54 -1.08
N GLY A 359 21.68 -16.60 -2.23
CA GLY A 359 21.05 -15.45 -2.88
C GLY A 359 19.69 -15.13 -2.28
N ASN A 360 19.24 -13.91 -2.53
CA ASN A 360 17.94 -13.41 -2.15
C ASN A 360 17.07 -13.19 -3.40
N ASN A 361 15.79 -12.95 -3.19
CA ASN A 361 14.83 -12.90 -4.28
C ASN A 361 14.68 -11.46 -4.79
N ALA A 362 15.30 -11.12 -5.92
CA ALA A 362 15.30 -9.78 -6.50
C ALA A 362 14.35 -9.67 -7.71
N GLN A 363 13.45 -8.68 -7.69
CA GLN A 363 12.45 -8.42 -8.73
C GLN A 363 12.70 -7.09 -9.42
N PHE A 364 12.34 -7.00 -10.70
CA PHE A 364 12.14 -5.74 -11.40
C PHE A 364 10.67 -5.53 -11.72
N PHE A 365 10.24 -4.28 -11.77
CA PHE A 365 8.89 -3.95 -12.17
C PHE A 365 8.84 -2.59 -12.87
N ALA A 366 7.84 -2.44 -13.73
CA ALA A 366 7.63 -1.22 -14.49
C ALA A 366 6.15 -0.97 -14.68
N SER A 367 5.78 0.29 -14.85
CA SER A 367 4.40 0.68 -15.10
C SER A 367 4.32 1.90 -16.02
N ILE A 368 3.17 2.02 -16.66
CA ILE A 368 2.78 3.20 -17.41
C ILE A 368 1.33 3.54 -17.06
N SER A 369 1.06 4.81 -16.86
CA SER A 369 -0.27 5.33 -16.55
C SER A 369 -0.52 6.59 -17.36
N SER A 370 -1.63 6.60 -18.09
CA SER A 370 -2.03 7.69 -18.97
C SER A 370 -3.46 8.11 -18.65
N ARG A 371 -3.63 9.29 -18.08
CA ARG A 371 -4.92 9.91 -17.74
C ARG A 371 -5.19 11.11 -18.62
N GLY A 372 -6.39 11.19 -19.16
CA GLY A 372 -6.85 12.40 -19.85
C GLY A 372 -6.31 12.63 -21.26
N HIS A 373 -5.34 11.83 -21.74
CA HIS A 373 -4.90 11.85 -23.14
C HIS A 373 -5.99 11.39 -24.13
N LEU A 374 -6.80 10.43 -23.68
CA LEU A 374 -8.11 10.17 -24.26
C LEU A 374 -9.14 10.74 -23.30
N LYS A 375 -10.14 11.44 -23.85
CA LYS A 375 -11.15 12.15 -23.05
C LYS A 375 -11.80 11.19 -22.04
N ASN A 376 -11.73 11.58 -20.77
CA ASN A 376 -12.31 10.84 -19.64
C ASN A 376 -11.75 9.41 -19.48
N THR A 377 -10.53 9.14 -19.92
CA THR A 377 -9.97 7.79 -19.93
C THR A 377 -8.70 7.70 -19.11
N HIS A 378 -8.57 6.61 -18.35
CA HIS A 378 -7.35 6.18 -17.68
C HIS A 378 -6.92 4.85 -18.30
N LEU A 379 -5.78 4.83 -18.97
CA LEU A 379 -5.12 3.61 -19.44
C LEU A 379 -3.92 3.35 -18.54
N TYR A 380 -3.73 2.09 -18.14
CA TYR A 380 -2.57 1.71 -17.33
C TYR A 380 -2.08 0.32 -17.66
N GLY A 381 -0.79 0.12 -17.46
CA GLY A 381 -0.13 -1.16 -17.57
C GLY A 381 0.87 -1.33 -16.44
N THR A 382 0.98 -2.54 -15.92
CA THR A 382 2.01 -2.92 -14.94
C THR A 382 2.66 -4.21 -15.37
N LEU A 383 3.98 -4.29 -15.27
CA LEU A 383 4.82 -5.45 -15.52
C LEU A 383 5.62 -5.76 -14.25
N PHE A 384 5.63 -7.03 -13.86
CA PHE A 384 6.42 -7.60 -12.78
C PHE A 384 7.31 -8.70 -13.36
N ILE A 385 8.58 -8.68 -13.00
CA ILE A 385 9.60 -9.63 -13.47
C ILE A 385 10.31 -10.14 -12.23
N ASP A 386 10.12 -11.42 -11.92
CA ASP A 386 10.89 -12.12 -10.88
C ASP A 386 12.21 -12.60 -11.49
N GLU A 387 12.11 -13.43 -12.53
CA GLU A 387 13.25 -13.97 -13.26
C GLU A 387 13.01 -13.91 -14.77
N ILE A 388 14.02 -13.43 -15.49
CA ILE A 388 14.03 -13.40 -16.95
C ILE A 388 15.28 -14.09 -17.48
N THR A 389 15.09 -15.04 -18.40
CA THR A 389 16.19 -15.64 -19.12
C THR A 389 16.27 -14.97 -20.49
N LEU A 390 17.29 -14.13 -20.71
CA LEU A 390 17.44 -13.40 -21.99
C LEU A 390 17.68 -14.37 -23.18
N ASN A 391 18.30 -15.52 -22.92
CA ASN A 391 18.45 -16.60 -23.89
C ASN A 391 17.10 -17.32 -24.05
N GLY A 392 16.55 -17.35 -25.27
CA GLY A 392 15.29 -18.04 -25.54
C GLY A 392 14.02 -17.24 -25.21
N LEU A 393 14.12 -15.93 -24.99
CA LEU A 393 12.99 -15.06 -24.58
C LEU A 393 11.78 -15.12 -25.52
N PHE A 394 11.97 -15.48 -26.80
CA PHE A 394 10.91 -15.65 -27.80
C PHE A 394 10.69 -17.10 -28.25
N ASP A 395 11.36 -18.06 -27.61
CA ASP A 395 11.25 -19.49 -27.92
C ASP A 395 10.38 -20.17 -26.86
N SER A 396 9.19 -20.63 -27.27
CA SER A 396 8.21 -21.22 -26.37
C SER A 396 8.67 -22.51 -25.70
N GLN A 397 9.70 -23.18 -26.23
CA GLN A 397 10.23 -24.43 -25.70
C GLN A 397 11.37 -24.21 -24.68
N SER A 398 12.02 -23.05 -24.70
CA SER A 398 13.16 -22.74 -23.81
C SER A 398 12.93 -21.54 -22.88
N GLN A 399 11.84 -20.78 -23.08
CA GLN A 399 11.50 -19.64 -22.22
C GLN A 399 11.15 -20.09 -20.80
N ARG A 400 11.73 -19.41 -19.81
CA ARG A 400 11.51 -19.63 -18.37
C ARG A 400 11.24 -18.30 -17.68
N ASN A 401 10.29 -17.57 -18.26
CA ASN A 401 9.97 -16.22 -17.84
C ASN A 401 9.01 -16.29 -16.65
N GLN A 402 9.50 -15.88 -15.48
CA GLN A 402 8.71 -15.75 -14.27
C GLN A 402 8.23 -14.31 -14.19
N ILE A 403 7.19 -14.01 -14.96
CA ILE A 403 6.68 -12.66 -15.15
C ILE A 403 5.19 -12.60 -14.87
N GLY A 404 4.70 -11.41 -14.61
CA GLY A 404 3.28 -11.12 -14.58
C GLY A 404 2.99 -9.73 -15.09
N PHE A 405 1.81 -9.51 -15.66
CA PHE A 405 1.40 -8.18 -16.10
C PHE A 405 -0.10 -7.96 -15.91
N THR A 406 -0.47 -6.68 -15.76
CA THR A 406 -1.86 -6.20 -15.82
C THR A 406 -1.97 -5.11 -16.87
N LEU A 407 -3.00 -5.17 -17.69
CA LEU A 407 -3.43 -4.10 -18.59
C LEU A 407 -4.84 -3.67 -18.19
N GLY A 408 -5.05 -2.38 -17.97
CA GLY A 408 -6.32 -1.84 -17.55
C GLY A 408 -6.72 -0.59 -18.31
N SER A 409 -8.02 -0.44 -18.47
CA SER A 409 -8.65 0.75 -19.03
C SER A 409 -9.89 1.10 -18.23
N SER A 410 -10.04 2.38 -17.92
CA SER A 410 -11.28 2.93 -17.38
C SER A 410 -11.71 4.13 -18.18
N ILE A 411 -13.02 4.23 -18.46
CA ILE A 411 -13.64 5.38 -19.12
C ILE A 411 -14.79 5.86 -18.25
N THR A 412 -14.82 7.15 -17.96
CA THR A 412 -15.81 7.76 -17.08
C THR A 412 -16.68 8.74 -17.86
N ASP A 413 -17.92 8.94 -17.43
CA ASP A 413 -18.98 9.59 -18.20
C ASP A 413 -19.16 8.97 -19.60
N LEU A 414 -19.10 7.64 -19.68
CA LEU A 414 -19.30 6.92 -20.94
C LEU A 414 -20.80 6.91 -21.28
N LEU A 415 -21.21 7.59 -22.35
CA LEU A 415 -22.60 7.77 -22.83
C LEU A 415 -23.52 8.56 -21.90
N ILE A 416 -23.36 8.43 -20.58
CA ILE A 416 -24.16 9.08 -19.54
C ILE A 416 -23.22 9.58 -18.44
N ASP A 417 -23.46 10.79 -17.94
CA ASP A 417 -22.71 11.38 -16.82
C ASP A 417 -22.72 10.46 -15.60
N ASN A 418 -21.58 10.38 -14.92
CA ASN A 418 -21.31 9.57 -13.72
C ASN A 418 -21.29 8.06 -13.93
N LEU A 419 -21.42 7.57 -15.16
CA LEU A 419 -21.19 6.15 -15.50
C LEU A 419 -19.70 5.91 -15.79
N THR A 420 -19.09 4.99 -15.05
CA THR A 420 -17.72 4.53 -15.27
C THR A 420 -17.72 3.08 -15.71
N VAL A 421 -17.01 2.80 -16.80
CA VAL A 421 -16.73 1.44 -17.28
C VAL A 421 -15.26 1.15 -17.04
N LYS A 422 -14.95 -0.05 -16.57
CA LYS A 422 -13.57 -0.53 -16.39
C LYS A 422 -13.42 -1.93 -16.96
N LEU A 423 -12.29 -2.18 -17.59
CA LEU A 423 -11.85 -3.48 -18.08
C LEU A 423 -10.39 -3.69 -17.67
N GLU A 424 -10.08 -4.86 -17.13
CA GLU A 424 -8.73 -5.26 -16.76
C GLU A 424 -8.45 -6.69 -17.20
N TYR A 425 -7.23 -6.92 -17.65
CA TYR A 425 -6.68 -8.25 -17.89
C TYR A 425 -5.37 -8.40 -17.13
N SER A 426 -5.28 -9.43 -16.29
CA SER A 426 -4.06 -9.78 -15.55
C SER A 426 -3.61 -11.18 -15.97
N LYS A 427 -2.32 -11.36 -16.24
CA LYS A 427 -1.70 -12.67 -16.51
C LYS A 427 -0.45 -12.82 -15.63
N ILE A 428 -0.36 -13.92 -14.92
CA ILE A 428 0.78 -14.30 -14.09
C ILE A 428 1.26 -15.67 -14.57
N TYR A 429 2.52 -15.77 -14.95
CA TYR A 429 3.12 -17.01 -15.44
C TYR A 429 3.49 -17.94 -14.27
N PRO A 430 3.74 -19.24 -14.53
CA PRO A 430 4.24 -20.17 -13.51
C PRO A 430 5.48 -19.64 -12.78
N TYR A 431 5.61 -19.99 -11.50
CA TYR A 431 6.72 -19.64 -10.60
C TYR A 431 6.92 -18.16 -10.26
N ALA A 432 6.20 -17.21 -10.89
CA ALA A 432 6.23 -15.83 -10.45
C ALA A 432 5.71 -15.72 -9.00
N TYR A 433 6.40 -14.96 -8.16
CA TYR A 433 6.23 -14.82 -6.71
C TYR A 433 6.78 -15.97 -5.85
N ASP A 434 7.13 -17.11 -6.45
CA ASP A 434 7.74 -18.23 -5.74
C ASP A 434 9.26 -18.12 -5.69
N HIS A 435 9.87 -18.84 -4.75
CA HIS A 435 11.31 -18.98 -4.66
C HIS A 435 11.66 -20.30 -3.97
N PHE A 436 12.68 -21.00 -4.46
CA PHE A 436 13.12 -22.29 -3.89
C PHE A 436 13.63 -22.18 -2.44
N ILE A 437 14.18 -21.02 -2.04
CA ILE A 437 14.44 -20.69 -0.63
C ILE A 437 13.14 -20.18 -0.01
N SER A 438 12.52 -20.98 0.86
CA SER A 438 11.20 -20.72 1.44
C SER A 438 11.09 -19.43 2.25
N THR A 439 12.20 -18.95 2.83
CA THR A 439 12.23 -17.69 3.60
C THR A 439 12.25 -16.44 2.71
N THR A 440 12.44 -16.57 1.39
CA THR A 440 12.57 -15.44 0.45
C THR A 440 11.51 -15.43 -0.65
N THR A 441 10.40 -16.16 -0.50
CA THR A 441 9.23 -16.06 -1.39
C THR A 441 8.67 -14.62 -1.40
N TYR A 442 7.97 -14.21 -2.45
CA TYR A 442 7.39 -12.86 -2.54
C TYR A 442 6.06 -12.75 -1.76
N GLU A 443 6.12 -13.07 -0.47
CA GLU A 443 4.98 -13.24 0.44
C GLU A 443 5.27 -12.68 1.84
N SER A 444 4.20 -12.37 2.58
CA SER A 444 4.24 -12.08 4.02
C SER A 444 3.04 -12.72 4.71
N ALA A 445 3.26 -13.38 5.84
CA ALA A 445 2.25 -14.16 6.56
C ALA A 445 1.54 -15.17 5.64
N SER A 446 2.32 -15.84 4.77
CA SER A 446 1.82 -16.79 3.76
C SER A 446 0.84 -16.21 2.73
N TYR A 447 0.81 -14.88 2.57
CA TYR A 447 0.06 -14.18 1.54
C TYR A 447 1.00 -13.50 0.56
N VAL A 448 0.74 -13.67 -0.73
CA VAL A 448 1.48 -13.00 -1.82
C VAL A 448 1.43 -11.47 -1.67
N LEU A 449 2.58 -10.81 -1.81
CA LEU A 449 2.68 -9.35 -1.74
C LEU A 449 2.04 -8.69 -2.98
N GLY A 450 2.12 -9.35 -4.14
CA GLY A 450 1.56 -8.92 -5.42
C GLY A 450 0.09 -9.32 -5.61
N HIS A 451 -0.24 -9.84 -6.80
CA HIS A 451 -1.64 -10.10 -7.16
C HIS A 451 -2.13 -11.37 -6.46
N TRP A 452 -3.30 -11.27 -5.83
CA TRP A 452 -3.89 -12.31 -4.97
C TRP A 452 -4.12 -13.69 -5.61
N MET A 453 -4.06 -13.80 -6.95
CA MET A 453 -4.23 -15.07 -7.64
C MET A 453 -3.01 -15.98 -7.48
N GLY A 454 -1.86 -15.41 -7.07
CA GLY A 454 -0.60 -16.14 -7.05
C GLY A 454 -0.10 -16.46 -8.45
N ASN A 455 0.72 -17.49 -8.56
CA ASN A 455 1.37 -17.88 -9.80
C ASN A 455 0.42 -18.62 -10.77
N ASN A 456 0.83 -18.74 -12.03
CA ASN A 456 0.14 -19.53 -13.07
C ASN A 456 -1.38 -19.23 -13.21
N ALA A 457 -1.74 -17.95 -13.28
CA ALA A 457 -3.12 -17.52 -13.27
C ALA A 457 -3.41 -16.46 -14.34
N ASP A 458 -4.67 -16.36 -14.78
CA ASP A 458 -5.14 -15.16 -15.46
C ASP A 458 -6.56 -14.77 -15.10
N GLN A 459 -6.82 -13.48 -15.22
CA GLN A 459 -8.09 -12.85 -14.90
C GLN A 459 -8.51 -11.87 -15.97
N VAL A 460 -9.79 -11.94 -16.34
CA VAL A 460 -10.52 -10.84 -16.98
C VAL A 460 -11.48 -10.27 -15.94
N TYR A 461 -11.38 -8.97 -15.67
CA TYR A 461 -12.29 -8.23 -14.81
C TYR A 461 -12.97 -7.12 -15.59
N ALA A 462 -14.28 -6.99 -15.45
CA ALA A 462 -15.03 -5.87 -16.02
C ALA A 462 -16.02 -5.32 -14.99
N SER A 463 -16.23 -4.00 -15.00
CA SER A 463 -17.22 -3.38 -14.14
C SER A 463 -17.90 -2.16 -14.77
N LEU A 464 -19.14 -1.94 -14.35
CA LEU A 464 -19.98 -0.78 -14.61
C LEU A 464 -20.32 -0.15 -13.25
N LYS A 465 -19.91 1.09 -13.03
CA LYS A 465 -20.14 1.83 -11.80
C LYS A 465 -20.87 3.13 -12.09
N TYR A 466 -22.06 3.30 -11.55
CA TYR A 466 -22.88 4.51 -11.71
C TYR A 466 -23.01 5.24 -10.38
N ARG A 467 -22.58 6.51 -10.34
CA ARG A 467 -22.68 7.34 -9.12
C ARG A 467 -23.98 8.14 -9.17
N ILE A 468 -24.88 7.85 -8.23
CA ILE A 468 -26.27 8.34 -8.24
C ILE A 468 -26.35 9.70 -7.54
N ILE A 469 -25.92 9.73 -6.27
CA ILE A 469 -25.83 10.93 -5.43
C ILE A 469 -24.59 10.81 -4.54
N ARG A 470 -24.22 11.89 -3.83
CA ARG A 470 -23.02 11.90 -2.99
C ARG A 470 -23.12 10.80 -1.92
N GLY A 471 -22.23 9.81 -2.01
CA GLY A 471 -22.18 8.66 -1.09
C GLY A 471 -23.09 7.49 -1.46
N LEU A 472 -23.76 7.52 -2.62
CA LEU A 472 -24.54 6.39 -3.14
C LEU A 472 -24.14 6.08 -4.58
N GLU A 473 -23.68 4.87 -4.81
CA GLU A 473 -23.34 4.33 -6.12
C GLU A 473 -23.90 2.92 -6.31
N ALA A 474 -24.06 2.54 -7.57
CA ALA A 474 -24.39 1.17 -7.98
C ALA A 474 -23.24 0.62 -8.81
N LYS A 475 -22.73 -0.56 -8.45
CA LYS A 475 -21.64 -1.24 -9.17
C LYS A 475 -22.08 -2.65 -9.57
N VAL A 476 -21.97 -2.96 -10.84
CA VAL A 476 -22.08 -4.32 -11.39
C VAL A 476 -20.69 -4.71 -11.89
N TRP A 477 -20.23 -5.90 -11.56
CA TRP A 477 -18.94 -6.39 -11.99
C TRP A 477 -19.00 -7.87 -12.35
N THR A 478 -18.09 -8.29 -13.20
CA THR A 478 -17.85 -9.69 -13.53
C THR A 478 -16.36 -9.97 -13.47
N ARG A 479 -16.03 -11.18 -13.06
CA ARG A 479 -14.65 -11.65 -12.97
C ARG A 479 -14.60 -13.09 -13.43
N PHE A 480 -13.71 -13.36 -14.37
CA PHE A 480 -13.40 -14.70 -14.83
C PHE A 480 -11.93 -14.97 -14.54
N VAL A 481 -11.65 -16.04 -13.79
CA VAL A 481 -10.29 -16.44 -13.41
C VAL A 481 -10.02 -17.84 -13.91
N ARG A 482 -8.83 -18.04 -14.50
CA ARG A 482 -8.27 -19.35 -14.80
C ARG A 482 -7.04 -19.55 -13.92
N GLN A 483 -7.01 -20.64 -13.17
CA GLN A 483 -5.90 -21.02 -12.32
C GLN A 483 -5.29 -22.31 -12.87
N GLY A 484 -4.00 -22.28 -13.16
CA GLY A 484 -3.21 -23.46 -13.48
C GLY A 484 -2.61 -24.09 -12.22
N GLU A 485 -1.94 -25.23 -12.39
CA GLU A 485 -1.23 -25.89 -11.30
C GLU A 485 -0.08 -25.03 -10.77
N LYS A 486 0.18 -25.09 -9.46
CA LYS A 486 1.19 -24.25 -8.80
C LYS A 486 2.62 -24.53 -9.28
N GLY A 487 2.91 -25.74 -9.78
CA GLY A 487 4.28 -26.20 -10.07
C GLY A 487 5.06 -26.53 -8.79
N ASP A 488 6.13 -27.31 -8.91
CA ASP A 488 7.05 -27.62 -7.82
C ASP A 488 8.15 -26.54 -7.77
N PRO A 489 8.33 -25.79 -6.66
CA PRO A 489 9.41 -24.80 -6.54
C PRO A 489 10.81 -25.35 -6.85
N ASP A 490 11.07 -26.65 -6.64
CA ASP A 490 12.34 -27.27 -7.00
C ASP A 490 12.54 -27.33 -8.53
N GLY A 491 11.44 -27.40 -9.29
CA GLY A 491 11.39 -27.32 -10.74
C GLY A 491 11.45 -25.91 -11.32
N GLN A 492 11.54 -24.86 -10.48
CA GLN A 492 11.67 -23.45 -10.90
C GLN A 492 12.84 -23.25 -11.87
N TYR A 493 13.90 -24.05 -11.70
CA TYR A 493 15.09 -24.03 -12.54
C TYR A 493 15.21 -25.22 -13.50
N GLU A 494 14.11 -25.89 -13.86
CA GLU A 494 14.06 -26.94 -14.90
C GLU A 494 13.36 -26.47 -16.18
N GLN A 495 13.83 -26.93 -17.35
CA GLN A 495 13.20 -26.57 -18.63
C GLN A 495 11.88 -27.34 -18.75
N PRO A 496 10.85 -26.79 -19.42
CA PRO A 496 9.56 -27.46 -19.61
C PRO A 496 9.65 -28.86 -20.23
#